data_AF-A0A1F5ZAJ0-F1
#
_entry.id   AF-A0A1F5ZAJ0-F1
#
_cell.length_a   1.000
_cell.length_b   1.000
_cell.length_c   1.000
_cell.angle_alpha   90.00
_cell.angle_beta   90.00
_cell.angle_gamma   90.00
#
_symmetry.space_group_name_H-M   'P 1'
#
loop_
_entity.id
_entity.type
_entity.pdbx_description
1 polymer ?
#
loop_
_entity_poly.entity_id
_entity_poly.type
_entity_poly.pdbx_seq_one_letter_code
_entity_poly.pdbx_strand_id
1 'polypeptide(L)'
;MERIYAVPLEDLAPTREFDTFGKLINVIVQNAVVIAGVISFILLVVGGLGVIMGAGSGDTKKMESGKKTVTGAVLGLIIVVGSVWILQLLARITGLSGLSNVVGGQ
;
A
#
# COMPACT_ATOMS: atom_id res chain seq x y z
N MET A 1 51.88 19.70 27.66
CA MET A 1 51.17 18.40 27.79
C MET A 1 49.90 18.49 26.98
N GLU A 2 49.96 18.07 25.72
CA GLU A 2 48.83 18.14 24.78
C GLU A 2 47.82 17.04 25.14
N ARG A 3 46.57 17.43 25.40
CA ARG A 3 45.49 16.49 25.69
C ARG A 3 45.10 15.85 24.36
N ILE A 4 45.51 14.60 24.16
CA ILE A 4 45.00 13.79 23.05
C ILE A 4 43.53 13.51 23.38
N TYR A 5 42.63 14.17 22.65
CA TYR A 5 41.21 13.87 22.72
C TYR A 5 41.01 12.48 22.14
N ALA A 6 40.59 11.53 22.99
CA ALA A 6 40.06 10.28 22.48
C ALA A 6 38.82 10.62 21.64
N VAL A 7 38.94 10.48 20.32
CA VAL A 7 37.76 10.44 19.46
C VAL A 7 37.00 9.17 19.85
N PRO A 8 35.77 9.27 20.38
CA PRO A 8 34.98 8.09 20.68
C PRO A 8 34.81 7.25 19.41
N LEU A 9 35.15 5.97 19.49
CA LEU A 9 35.15 5.05 18.35
C LEU A 9 33.74 4.80 17.79
N GLU A 10 32.68 5.24 18.48
CA GLU A 10 31.32 5.35 17.94
C GLU A 10 31.24 6.18 16.64
N ASP A 11 32.09 7.19 16.45
CA ASP A 11 32.06 8.07 15.27
C ASP A 11 32.71 7.44 14.02
N LEU A 12 33.32 6.25 14.20
CA LEU A 12 33.97 5.48 13.13
C LEU A 12 33.10 4.33 12.63
N ALA A 13 31.87 4.15 13.13
CA ALA A 13 30.93 3.19 12.58
C ALA A 13 30.24 3.83 11.36
N PRO A 14 30.63 3.50 10.10
CA PRO A 14 29.85 3.89 8.96
C PRO A 14 28.68 2.92 8.95
N THR A 15 27.64 3.22 9.73
CA THR A 15 26.36 2.54 9.63
C THR A 15 25.80 2.93 8.27
N ARG A 16 26.26 2.23 7.23
CA ARG A 16 25.86 2.47 5.85
C ARG A 16 24.36 2.27 5.79
N GLU A 17 23.66 3.38 5.66
CA GLU A 17 22.30 3.47 5.16
C GLU A 17 22.19 2.66 3.86
N PHE A 18 21.85 1.38 3.96
CA PHE A 18 21.30 0.62 2.84
C PHE A 18 19.82 0.99 2.66
N ASP A 19 19.55 2.29 2.55
CA ASP A 19 18.20 2.84 2.44
C ASP A 19 17.70 2.83 0.98
N THR A 20 18.56 2.49 0.01
CA THR A 20 18.21 2.48 -1.40
C THR A 20 17.18 1.40 -1.75
N PHE A 21 17.32 0.19 -1.20
CA PHE A 21 16.38 -0.91 -1.47
C PHE A 21 15.02 -0.64 -0.82
N GLY A 22 15.02 -0.14 0.42
CA GLY A 22 13.81 0.27 1.13
C GLY A 22 13.07 1.40 0.41
N LYS A 23 13.79 2.43 -0.06
CA LYS A 23 13.23 3.54 -0.84
C LYS A 23 12.61 3.10 -2.16
N LEU A 24 13.25 2.17 -2.89
CA LEU A 24 12.68 1.65 -4.14
C LEU A 24 11.37 0.89 -3.90
N ILE A 25 11.35 0.02 -2.88
CA ILE A 25 10.14 -0.73 -2.51
C ILE A 25 9.03 0.21 -2.08
N ASN A 26 9.37 1.21 -1.26
CA ASN A 26 8.44 2.23 -0.82
C ASN A 26 7.74 2.90 -2.01
N VAL A 27 8.50 3.43 -2.97
CA VAL A 27 7.95 4.10 -4.16
C VAL A 27 7.02 3.17 -4.95
N ILE A 28 7.41 1.90 -5.12
CA ILE A 28 6.59 0.91 -5.83
C ILE A 28 5.29 0.65 -5.07
N VAL A 29 5.36 0.43 -3.76
CA VAL A 29 4.19 0.13 -2.91
C VAL A 29 3.23 1.32 -2.91
N GLN A 30 3.72 2.54 -2.68
CA GLN A 30 2.88 3.74 -2.64
C GLN A 30 2.14 3.94 -3.97
N ASN A 31 2.85 3.82 -5.09
CA ASN A 31 2.24 3.96 -6.42
C ASN A 31 1.26 2.81 -6.72
N ALA A 32 1.60 1.57 -6.33
CA ALA A 32 0.73 0.41 -6.51
C ALA A 32 -0.58 0.53 -5.73
N VAL A 33 -0.54 1.04 -4.49
CA VAL A 33 -1.75 1.28 -3.68
C VAL A 33 -2.68 2.29 -4.36
N VAL A 34 -2.13 3.40 -4.87
CA VAL A 34 -2.90 4.42 -5.59
C VAL A 34 -3.52 3.83 -6.86
N ILE A 35 -2.71 3.14 -7.67
CA ILE A 35 -3.18 2.50 -8.91
C ILE A 35 -4.26 1.46 -8.61
N ALA A 36 -4.06 0.62 -7.61
CA ALA A 36 -5.04 -0.40 -7.23
C ALA A 36 -6.35 0.24 -6.74
N GLY A 37 -6.29 1.33 -5.98
CA GLY A 37 -7.48 2.08 -5.57
C GLY A 37 -8.27 2.62 -6.77
N VAL A 38 -7.58 3.20 -7.75
CA VAL A 38 -8.20 3.71 -8.99
C VAL A 38 -8.82 2.57 -9.81
N ILE A 39 -8.10 1.45 -9.99
CA ILE A 39 -8.60 0.29 -10.73
C ILE A 39 -9.82 -0.30 -10.03
N SER A 40 -9.76 -0.52 -8.72
CA SER A 40 -10.90 -1.02 -7.94
C SER A 40 -12.11 -0.09 -8.05
N PHE A 41 -11.90 1.23 -8.01
CA PHE A 41 -12.98 2.20 -8.21
C PHE A 41 -13.64 2.07 -9.58
N ILE A 42 -12.85 2.00 -10.66
CA ILE A 42 -13.39 1.82 -12.02
C ILE A 42 -14.16 0.50 -12.14
N LEU A 43 -13.62 -0.59 -11.60
CA LEU A 43 -14.27 -1.90 -11.62
C LEU A 43 -15.57 -1.90 -10.81
N LEU A 44 -15.63 -1.18 -9.69
CA LEU A 44 -16.87 -1.02 -8.92
C LEU A 44 -17.93 -0.25 -9.72
N VAL A 45 -17.55 0.82 -10.41
CA VAL A 45 -18.49 1.58 -11.25
C VAL A 45 -19.00 0.71 -12.41
N VAL A 46 -18.09 0.10 -13.19
CA VAL A 46 -18.47 -0.70 -14.36
C VAL A 46 -19.25 -1.96 -13.95
N GLY A 47 -18.77 -2.66 -12.92
CA GLY A 47 -19.46 -3.83 -12.37
C GLY A 47 -20.82 -3.47 -11.78
N GLY A 48 -20.89 -2.39 -11.01
CA GLY A 48 -22.13 -1.90 -10.38
C GLY A 48 -23.17 -1.50 -11.42
N LEU A 49 -22.76 -0.72 -12.43
CA LEU A 49 -23.63 -0.39 -13.57
C LEU A 49 -24.08 -1.65 -14.31
N GLY A 50 -23.18 -2.64 -14.49
CA GLY A 50 -23.52 -3.93 -15.09
C GLY A 50 -24.60 -4.70 -14.33
N VAL A 51 -24.55 -4.69 -12.98
CA VAL A 51 -25.59 -5.29 -12.14
C VAL A 51 -26.91 -4.55 -12.29
N ILE A 52 -26.89 -3.21 -12.23
CA ILE A 52 -28.10 -2.37 -12.32
C ILE A 52 -28.77 -2.54 -13.70
N MET A 53 -27.99 -2.48 -14.78
CA MET A 53 -28.50 -2.66 -16.14
C MET A 53 -29.05 -4.07 -16.36
N GLY A 54 -28.34 -5.11 -15.89
CA GLY A 54 -28.80 -6.50 -15.99
C GLY A 54 -30.08 -6.76 -15.20
N ALA A 55 -30.24 -6.11 -14.04
CA ALA A 55 -31.48 -6.20 -13.24
C ALA A 55 -32.67 -5.53 -13.94
N GLY A 56 -32.45 -4.41 -14.65
CA GLY A 56 -33.50 -3.70 -15.38
C GLY A 56 -33.94 -4.39 -16.68
N SER A 57 -33.04 -5.11 -17.36
CA SER A 57 -33.34 -5.78 -18.64
C SER A 57 -33.71 -7.25 -18.52
N GLY A 58 -33.69 -7.83 -17.31
CA GLY A 58 -33.91 -9.27 -17.09
C GLY A 58 -32.77 -10.18 -17.60
N ASP A 59 -31.61 -9.59 -17.92
CA ASP A 59 -30.46 -10.30 -18.48
C ASP A 59 -29.60 -10.86 -17.34
N THR A 60 -29.93 -12.09 -16.91
CA THR A 60 -29.29 -12.79 -15.78
C THR A 60 -27.78 -12.94 -15.96
N LYS A 61 -27.30 -13.07 -17.20
CA LYS A 61 -25.86 -13.20 -17.49
C LYS A 61 -25.09 -11.92 -17.16
N LYS A 62 -25.63 -10.76 -17.53
CA LYS A 62 -25.04 -9.46 -17.19
C LYS A 62 -25.06 -9.20 -15.70
N MET A 63 -26.15 -9.58 -15.03
CA MET A 63 -26.26 -9.47 -13.58
C MET A 63 -25.22 -10.32 -12.84
N GLU A 64 -25.04 -11.58 -13.22
CA GLU A 64 -24.04 -12.47 -12.61
C GLU A 64 -22.61 -11.99 -12.87
N SER A 65 -22.32 -11.58 -14.11
CA SER A 65 -21.02 -11.02 -14.46
C SER A 65 -20.72 -9.74 -13.67
N GLY A 66 -21.69 -8.82 -13.57
CA GLY A 66 -21.55 -7.60 -12.79
C GLY A 66 -21.28 -7.89 -11.31
N LYS A 67 -22.02 -8.84 -10.71
CA LYS A 67 -21.82 -9.26 -9.32
C LYS A 67 -20.41 -9.80 -9.11
N LYS A 68 -19.92 -10.65 -10.02
CA LYS A 68 -18.55 -11.18 -9.96
C LYS A 68 -17.51 -10.08 -10.04
N THR A 69 -17.69 -9.10 -10.92
CA THR A 69 -16.79 -7.94 -11.05
C THR A 69 -16.78 -7.10 -9.77
N VAL A 70 -17.94 -6.78 -9.21
CA VAL A 70 -18.04 -6.02 -7.95
C VAL A 70 -17.39 -6.77 -6.81
N THR A 71 -17.69 -8.06 -6.64
CA THR A 71 -17.07 -8.89 -5.59
C THR A 71 -15.55 -8.94 -5.74
N GLY A 72 -15.03 -9.09 -6.95
CA GLY A 72 -13.59 -9.06 -7.22
C GLY A 72 -12.96 -7.69 -6.89
N ALA A 73 -13.63 -6.60 -7.23
CA ALA A 73 -13.17 -5.24 -6.94
C ALA A 73 -13.15 -4.94 -5.44
N VAL A 74 -14.19 -5.37 -4.70
CA VAL A 74 -14.26 -5.23 -3.23
C VAL A 74 -13.18 -6.07 -2.57
N LEU A 75 -13.00 -7.34 -2.97
CA LEU A 75 -11.96 -8.21 -2.42
C LEU A 75 -10.57 -7.64 -2.66
N GLY A 76 -10.28 -7.18 -3.88
CA GLY A 76 -9.01 -6.54 -4.21
C GLY A 76 -8.76 -5.28 -3.37
N LEU A 77 -9.79 -4.44 -3.19
CA LEU A 77 -9.70 -3.24 -2.37
C LEU A 77 -9.41 -3.57 -0.90
N ILE A 78 -10.12 -4.56 -0.33
CA ILE A 78 -9.90 -5.00 1.06
C ILE A 78 -8.46 -5.50 1.25
N ILE A 79 -7.92 -6.26 0.29
CA ILE A 79 -6.55 -6.77 0.38
C ILE A 79 -5.54 -5.61 0.37
N VAL A 80 -5.70 -4.62 -0.51
CA VAL A 80 -4.80 -3.47 -0.60
C VAL A 80 -4.84 -2.64 0.67
N VAL A 81 -6.04 -2.30 1.14
CA VAL A 81 -6.21 -1.53 2.39
C VAL A 81 -5.68 -2.31 3.59
N GLY A 82 -6.00 -3.60 3.68
CA GLY A 82 -5.52 -4.49 4.72
C GLY A 82 -4.00 -4.65 4.72
N SER A 83 -3.37 -4.70 3.55
CA SER A 83 -1.91 -4.75 3.41
C SER A 83 -1.25 -3.53 4.04
N VAL A 84 -1.76 -2.33 3.76
CA VAL A 84 -1.25 -1.10 4.37
C VAL A 84 -1.43 -1.12 5.90
N TRP A 85 -2.56 -1.62 6.40
CA TRP A 85 -2.78 -1.76 7.83
C TRP A 85 -1.82 -2.74 8.51
N ILE A 86 -1.54 -3.87 7.85
CA ILE A 86 -0.55 -4.85 8.34
C ILE A 86 0.83 -4.19 8.43
N LEU A 87 1.25 -3.45 7.40
CA LEU A 87 2.52 -2.72 7.40
C LEU A 87 2.60 -1.69 8.53
N GLN A 88 1.51 -0.95 8.79
CA GLN A 88 1.44 -0.01 9.91
C GLN A 88 1.53 -0.70 11.27
N LEU A 89 0.88 -1.86 11.42
CA LEU A 89 0.94 -2.64 12.65
C LEU A 89 2.36 -3.16 12.91
N LEU A 90 3.02 -3.68 11.87
CA LEU A 90 4.41 -4.12 11.93
C LEU A 90 5.34 -2.96 12.29
N ALA A 91 5.14 -1.78 11.70
CA ALA A 91 5.92 -0.59 12.02
C ALA A 91 5.80 -0.17 13.49
N ARG A 92 4.57 -0.22 14.06
CA ARG A 92 4.33 0.10 15.47
C ARG A 92 4.98 -0.89 16.44
N ILE A 93 4.98 -2.18 16.10
CA ILE A 93 5.56 -3.23 16.95
C ILE A 93 7.10 -3.23 16.88
N THR A 94 7.67 -3.00 15.69
CA THR A 94 9.12 -3.06 15.47
C THR A 94 9.85 -1.74 15.76
N GLY A 95 9.13 -0.64 15.96
CA GLY A 95 9.72 0.68 16.21
C GLY A 95 10.42 1.30 14.98
N LEU A 96 10.37 0.64 13.81
CA LEU A 96 10.85 1.19 12.54
C LEU A 96 9.92 2.32 12.09
N SER A 97 10.21 3.52 12.59
CA SER A 97 9.49 4.76 12.28
C SER A 97 9.63 5.20 10.81
N GLY A 98 10.51 4.55 10.02
CA GLY A 98 10.76 4.88 8.62
C GLY A 98 9.62 4.55 7.64
N LEU A 99 8.66 3.70 8.02
CA LEU A 99 7.46 3.41 7.20
C LEU A 99 6.33 4.43 7.39
N SER A 100 6.42 5.30 8.40
CA SER A 100 5.47 6.40 8.63
C SER A 100 5.48 7.38 7.46
N ASN A 101 6.67 7.74 6.95
CA ASN A 101 6.87 8.76 5.91
C ASN A 101 6.35 8.33 4.51
N VAL A 102 5.99 7.07 4.34
CA VAL A 102 5.49 6.48 3.09
C VAL A 102 3.98 6.63 2.94
N VAL A 103 3.27 6.52 4.06
CA VAL A 103 1.80 6.48 4.10
C VAL A 103 1.24 7.74 4.77
N GLY A 104 1.99 8.34 5.69
CA GLY A 104 1.75 9.69 6.20
C GLY A 104 2.83 10.61 5.65
N GLY A 105 2.51 11.38 4.61
CA GLY A 105 3.36 12.50 4.24
C GLY A 105 3.29 13.57 5.35
N GLN A 106 4.23 13.52 6.28
CA GLN A 106 4.86 14.62 7.03
C GLN A 106 6.08 14.06 7.78
#